data_AF-N1W083-F1
#
_entry.id   AF-N1W083-F1
#
_cell.length_a   1.000
_cell.length_b   1.000
_cell.length_c   1.000
_cell.angle_alpha   90.00
_cell.angle_beta   90.00
_cell.angle_gamma   90.00
#
_symmetry.space_group_name_H-M   'P 1'
#
loop_
_entity.id
_entity.type
_entity.pdbx_description
1 polymer ?
#
loop_
_entity_poly.entity_id
_entity_poly.type
_entity_poly.pdbx_seq_one_letter_code
_entity_poly.pdbx_strand_id
1 'polypeptide(L)'
;MKITNAGIEFLEFNEFKNFAVDYDLLGSVSLSEPVVDKNGNILIKEKVAIKENILKKLEGMEGNYIPSFKLAMSKDLMRMLRMVLSKAILSRIEDRSNEFIFHLYEQNAERMASLKGIIQNSFYSKSLALSFFRILLSHKEFFNHLADFGLLSLGSVIQKQYGFKMVNRFSFLAGLCADISVSKEGLYKQSFFGSSLTSAVNLSLEIARKLNLPEEVISAINNHGSNGFEIPDVVPATVNVEDLRKHQLNQDLLAGSGMEDDSSDDEEEAGEYADDTAAVTLDALKIARYIMENLKLTTDKEHVSEKLLVMFTYNAEKGLFRKDLADPMIDRFKEFDQAIKRIRTIAEIENKCKFPPSAWAYPKPKAAQILCKDKNYQCPWIVNGWDLRIISPQDPFGHIGTSLDVGTYPKCALEEELHAKIKYTDS
;
A
#
# COMPACT_ATOMS: atom_id res chain seq x y z
N MET A 1 -22.71 3.37 -9.41
CA MET A 1 -22.68 2.57 -8.15
C MET A 1 -22.59 3.49 -6.95
N LYS A 2 -23.37 3.24 -5.88
CA LYS A 2 -23.35 4.01 -4.64
C LYS A 2 -22.94 3.11 -3.47
N ILE A 3 -21.91 3.51 -2.73
CA ILE A 3 -21.44 2.81 -1.52
C ILE A 3 -21.85 3.63 -0.31
N THR A 4 -22.64 3.01 0.56
CA THR A 4 -23.10 3.58 1.82
C THR A 4 -22.61 2.72 2.98
N ASN A 5 -22.77 3.22 4.20
CA ASN A 5 -22.46 2.45 5.41
C ASN A 5 -23.38 1.21 5.55
N ALA A 6 -24.55 1.23 4.91
CA ALA A 6 -25.50 0.13 4.90
C ALA A 6 -25.18 -0.94 3.84
N GLY A 7 -24.35 -0.64 2.84
CA GLY A 7 -24.03 -1.58 1.75
C GLY A 7 -23.86 -0.89 0.40
N ILE A 8 -23.95 -1.71 -0.66
CA ILE A 8 -23.73 -1.29 -2.04
C ILE A 8 -25.09 -1.25 -2.76
N GLU A 9 -25.35 -0.14 -3.45
CA GLU A 9 -26.57 0.09 -4.23
C GLU A 9 -26.23 0.47 -5.67
N PHE A 10 -27.00 -0.06 -6.62
CA PHE A 10 -26.94 0.32 -8.03
C PHE A 10 -28.28 0.85 -8.49
N LEU A 11 -28.25 1.97 -9.20
CA LEU A 11 -29.42 2.59 -9.82
C LEU A 11 -29.54 2.23 -11.30
N GLU A 12 -28.56 1.51 -11.84
CA GLU A 12 -28.51 1.06 -13.22
C GLU A 12 -28.25 -0.44 -13.28
N PHE A 13 -29.00 -1.14 -14.14
CA PHE A 13 -28.86 -2.59 -14.29
C PHE A 13 -27.50 -2.99 -14.87
N ASN A 14 -26.99 -2.24 -15.85
CA ASN A 14 -25.71 -2.55 -16.47
C ASN A 14 -24.55 -2.42 -15.48
N GLU A 15 -24.56 -1.42 -14.60
CA GLU A 15 -23.56 -1.32 -13.53
C GLU A 15 -23.64 -2.52 -12.57
N PHE A 16 -24.84 -2.92 -12.16
CA PHE A 16 -25.05 -4.08 -11.28
C PHE A 16 -24.61 -5.39 -11.95
N LYS A 17 -24.98 -5.58 -13.22
CA LYS A 17 -24.60 -6.75 -14.03
C LYS A 17 -23.08 -6.84 -14.16
N ASN A 18 -22.42 -5.75 -14.55
CA ASN A 18 -20.97 -5.71 -14.70
C ASN A 18 -20.28 -5.99 -13.36
N PHE A 19 -20.74 -5.37 -12.26
CA PHE A 19 -20.20 -5.64 -10.93
C PHE A 19 -20.32 -7.13 -10.54
N ALA A 20 -21.47 -7.75 -10.78
CA ALA A 20 -21.67 -9.15 -10.43
C ALA A 20 -20.82 -10.11 -11.29
N VAL A 21 -20.57 -9.75 -12.55
CA VAL A 21 -19.79 -10.56 -13.50
C VAL A 21 -18.29 -10.35 -13.32
N ASP A 22 -17.82 -9.09 -13.29
CA ASP A 22 -16.40 -8.72 -13.24
C ASP A 22 -15.72 -9.20 -11.95
N TYR A 23 -16.48 -9.30 -10.86
CA TYR A 23 -16.01 -9.80 -9.56
C TYR A 23 -16.38 -11.27 -9.29
N ASP A 24 -16.90 -11.99 -10.29
CA ASP A 24 -17.31 -13.41 -10.18
C ASP A 24 -18.23 -13.70 -8.98
N LEU A 25 -19.26 -12.87 -8.81
CA LEU A 25 -20.17 -12.89 -7.67
C LEU A 25 -21.48 -13.64 -7.95
N LEU A 26 -21.66 -14.16 -9.17
CA LEU A 26 -22.87 -14.86 -9.56
C LEU A 26 -23.09 -16.10 -8.68
N GLY A 27 -24.29 -16.19 -8.10
CA GLY A 27 -24.67 -17.23 -7.14
C GLY A 27 -24.31 -16.90 -5.68
N SER A 28 -23.49 -15.88 -5.43
CA SER A 28 -23.00 -15.49 -4.10
C SER A 28 -23.52 -14.14 -3.60
N VAL A 29 -23.91 -13.24 -4.51
CA VAL A 29 -24.62 -12.00 -4.14
C VAL A 29 -26.13 -12.20 -4.15
N SER A 30 -26.80 -11.52 -3.23
CA SER A 30 -28.27 -11.46 -3.16
C SER A 30 -28.70 -10.02 -2.92
N LEU A 31 -29.95 -9.71 -3.25
CA LEU A 31 -30.50 -8.37 -3.03
C LEU A 31 -31.09 -8.25 -1.63
N SER A 32 -30.86 -7.12 -0.96
CA SER A 32 -31.45 -6.82 0.35
C SER A 32 -32.91 -6.39 0.25
N GLU A 33 -33.35 -5.95 -0.93
CA GLU A 33 -34.72 -5.53 -1.23
C GLU A 33 -35.20 -6.22 -2.51
N PRO A 34 -36.51 -6.45 -2.68
CA PRO A 34 -37.05 -7.03 -3.91
C PRO A 34 -36.95 -6.07 -5.10
N VAL A 35 -36.79 -6.63 -6.30
CA VAL A 35 -36.96 -5.87 -7.56
C VAL A 35 -38.42 -5.95 -7.96
N VAL A 36 -39.04 -4.79 -8.18
CA VAL A 36 -40.45 -4.68 -8.55
C VAL A 36 -40.64 -4.10 -9.95
N ASP A 37 -41.71 -4.52 -10.63
CA ASP A 37 -42.16 -3.88 -11.86
C ASP A 37 -42.78 -2.50 -11.58
N LYS A 38 -43.10 -1.74 -12.64
CA LYS A 38 -43.76 -0.43 -12.52
C LYS A 38 -45.16 -0.47 -11.89
N ASN A 39 -45.78 -1.65 -11.78
CA ASN A 39 -47.07 -1.87 -11.16
C ASN A 39 -46.95 -2.37 -9.70
N GLY A 40 -45.74 -2.52 -9.17
CA GLY A 40 -45.47 -3.00 -7.82
C GLY A 40 -45.40 -4.52 -7.67
N ASN A 41 -45.45 -5.30 -8.75
CA ASN A 41 -45.31 -6.76 -8.69
C ASN A 41 -43.84 -7.15 -8.49
N ILE A 42 -43.59 -8.12 -7.60
CA ILE A 42 -42.25 -8.62 -7.30
C ILE A 42 -41.74 -9.47 -8.46
N LEU A 43 -40.67 -9.01 -9.12
CA LEU A 43 -39.96 -9.74 -10.17
C LEU A 43 -38.85 -10.64 -9.61
N ILE A 44 -38.16 -10.16 -8.57
CA ILE A 44 -37.12 -10.87 -7.83
C ILE A 44 -37.35 -10.61 -6.35
N LYS A 45 -37.44 -11.67 -5.55
CA LYS A 45 -37.55 -11.55 -4.09
C LYS A 45 -36.20 -11.16 -3.48
N GLU A 46 -36.25 -10.48 -2.34
CA GLU A 46 -35.08 -10.27 -1.47
C GLU A 46 -34.40 -11.60 -1.09
N LYS A 47 -33.11 -11.54 -0.76
CA LYS A 47 -32.26 -12.67 -0.33
C LYS A 47 -32.16 -13.82 -1.33
N VAL A 48 -32.63 -13.64 -2.56
CA VAL A 48 -32.42 -14.58 -3.65
C VAL A 48 -31.03 -14.38 -4.26
N ALA A 49 -30.27 -15.46 -4.34
CA ALA A 49 -28.97 -15.46 -5.00
C ALA A 49 -29.10 -15.12 -6.49
N ILE A 50 -28.31 -14.16 -6.95
CA ILE A 50 -28.37 -13.64 -8.31
C ILE A 50 -27.56 -14.56 -9.23
N LYS A 51 -28.26 -15.23 -10.14
CA LYS A 51 -27.69 -16.15 -11.13
C LYS A 51 -27.78 -15.54 -12.53
N GLU A 52 -27.03 -16.10 -13.48
CA GLU A 52 -27.00 -15.62 -14.86
C GLU A 52 -28.39 -15.57 -15.53
N ASN A 53 -29.25 -16.55 -15.24
CA ASN A 53 -30.62 -16.57 -15.75
C ASN A 53 -31.48 -15.41 -15.22
N ILE A 54 -31.25 -14.95 -13.99
CA ILE A 54 -31.94 -13.79 -13.40
C ILE A 54 -31.49 -12.51 -14.11
N LEU A 55 -30.19 -12.36 -14.38
CA LEU A 55 -29.65 -11.23 -15.14
C LEU A 55 -30.23 -11.21 -16.56
N LYS A 56 -30.23 -12.35 -17.27
CA LYS A 56 -30.86 -12.45 -18.61
C LYS A 56 -32.34 -12.09 -18.60
N LYS A 57 -33.07 -12.48 -17.54
CA LYS A 57 -34.49 -12.13 -17.38
C LYS A 57 -34.67 -10.62 -17.22
N LEU A 58 -33.87 -9.98 -16.35
CA LEU A 58 -33.91 -8.53 -16.16
C LEU A 58 -33.53 -7.77 -17.43
N GLU A 59 -32.50 -8.22 -18.14
CA GLU A 59 -32.07 -7.65 -19.42
C GLU A 59 -33.19 -7.70 -20.47
N GLY A 60 -33.92 -8.80 -20.57
CA GLY A 60 -35.08 -8.91 -21.46
C GLY A 60 -36.31 -8.08 -21.04
N MET A 61 -36.29 -7.48 -19.85
CA MET A 61 -37.37 -6.66 -19.29
C MET A 61 -36.90 -5.22 -19.00
N GLU A 62 -35.80 -4.78 -19.60
CA GLU A 62 -35.24 -3.44 -19.40
C GLU A 62 -36.31 -2.37 -19.66
N GLY A 63 -36.42 -1.40 -18.74
CA GLY A 63 -37.45 -0.36 -18.78
C GLY A 63 -38.82 -0.75 -18.19
N ASN A 64 -39.05 -2.02 -17.82
CA ASN A 64 -40.30 -2.48 -17.20
C ASN A 64 -40.25 -2.63 -15.67
N TYR A 65 -39.09 -2.42 -15.07
CA TYR A 65 -38.88 -2.45 -13.62
C TYR A 65 -38.27 -1.16 -13.10
N ILE A 66 -38.36 -0.96 -11.78
CA ILE A 66 -37.72 0.16 -11.10
C ILE A 66 -36.25 -0.24 -10.81
N PRO A 67 -35.25 0.41 -11.42
CA PRO A 67 -33.86 0.01 -11.26
C PRO A 67 -33.33 0.50 -9.90
N SER A 68 -33.37 -0.41 -8.93
CA SER A 68 -32.80 -0.24 -7.60
C SER A 68 -32.31 -1.61 -7.13
N PHE A 69 -30.99 -1.78 -7.10
CA PHE A 69 -30.35 -3.05 -6.74
C PHE A 69 -29.48 -2.83 -5.52
N LYS A 70 -30.06 -3.04 -4.34
CA LYS A 70 -29.33 -2.98 -3.06
C LYS A 70 -28.81 -4.37 -2.72
N LEU A 71 -27.51 -4.51 -2.53
CA LEU A 71 -26.90 -5.79 -2.20
C LEU A 71 -27.02 -6.09 -0.71
N ALA A 72 -27.40 -7.32 -0.39
CA ALA A 72 -27.21 -7.86 0.95
C ALA A 72 -25.72 -8.13 1.20
N MET A 73 -25.22 -7.72 2.37
CA MET A 73 -23.83 -7.90 2.76
C MET A 73 -23.54 -9.34 3.21
N SER A 74 -23.47 -10.26 2.24
CA SER A 74 -23.16 -11.67 2.49
C SER A 74 -21.68 -11.88 2.86
N LYS A 75 -21.36 -13.03 3.47
CA LYS A 75 -19.97 -13.44 3.76
C LYS A 75 -19.11 -13.48 2.49
N ASP A 76 -19.69 -13.88 1.35
CA ASP A 76 -19.00 -13.90 0.05
C ASP A 76 -18.72 -12.49 -0.48
N LEU A 77 -19.69 -11.58 -0.38
CA LEU A 77 -19.49 -10.18 -0.76
C LEU A 77 -18.40 -9.53 0.11
N MET A 78 -18.43 -9.78 1.42
CA MET A 78 -17.38 -9.35 2.33
C MET A 78 -16.01 -9.95 1.95
N ARG A 79 -15.95 -11.25 1.67
CA ARG A 79 -14.71 -11.91 1.20
C ARG A 79 -14.17 -11.25 -0.06
N MET A 80 -15.01 -10.96 -1.04
CA MET A 80 -14.62 -10.25 -2.26
C MET A 80 -14.06 -8.86 -1.95
N LEU A 81 -14.75 -8.04 -1.15
CA LEU A 81 -14.29 -6.70 -0.78
C LEU A 81 -12.89 -6.76 -0.15
N ARG A 82 -12.69 -7.67 0.81
CA ARG A 82 -11.39 -7.86 1.48
C ARG A 82 -10.31 -8.29 0.48
N MET A 83 -10.63 -9.17 -0.48
CA MET A 83 -9.69 -9.61 -1.51
C MET A 83 -9.30 -8.47 -2.45
N VAL A 84 -10.25 -7.66 -2.90
CA VAL A 84 -9.98 -6.51 -3.79
C VAL A 84 -9.11 -5.48 -3.09
N LEU A 85 -9.44 -5.13 -1.85
CA LEU A 85 -8.66 -4.20 -1.04
C LEU A 85 -7.24 -4.72 -0.78
N SER A 86 -7.12 -5.98 -0.37
CA SER A 86 -5.82 -6.62 -0.14
C SER A 86 -4.97 -6.63 -1.41
N LYS A 87 -5.55 -6.95 -2.57
CA LYS A 87 -4.84 -6.92 -3.85
C LYS A 87 -4.37 -5.50 -4.20
N ALA A 88 -5.22 -4.50 -4.00
CA ALA A 88 -4.86 -3.10 -4.25
C ALA A 88 -3.70 -2.64 -3.34
N ILE A 89 -3.73 -2.99 -2.05
CA ILE A 89 -2.65 -2.66 -1.11
C ILE A 89 -1.36 -3.41 -1.45
N LEU A 90 -1.43 -4.72 -1.72
CA LEU A 90 -0.24 -5.50 -2.08
C LEU A 90 0.41 -4.99 -3.37
N SER A 91 -0.38 -4.51 -4.33
CA SER A 91 0.19 -3.90 -5.55
C SER A 91 1.02 -2.64 -5.29
N ARG A 92 0.84 -1.97 -4.14
CA ARG A 92 1.69 -0.84 -3.71
C ARG A 92 3.10 -1.28 -3.37
N ILE A 93 3.30 -2.52 -2.93
CA ILE A 93 4.65 -3.07 -2.65
C ILE A 93 5.45 -3.18 -3.94
N GLU A 94 4.78 -3.50 -5.05
CA GLU A 94 5.40 -3.63 -6.37
C GLU A 94 5.58 -2.26 -7.08
N ASP A 95 5.00 -1.19 -6.54
CA ASP A 95 5.09 0.14 -7.13
C ASP A 95 6.48 0.76 -6.89
N ARG A 96 7.22 0.95 -7.98
CA ARG A 96 8.56 1.54 -8.00
C ARG A 96 8.55 3.04 -7.66
N SER A 97 7.40 3.70 -7.54
CA SER A 97 7.34 5.08 -7.05
C SER A 97 7.79 5.20 -5.59
N ASN A 98 7.73 4.11 -4.81
CA ASN A 98 8.18 4.05 -3.43
C ASN A 98 9.15 2.87 -3.23
N GLU A 99 10.39 3.08 -3.68
CA GLU A 99 11.45 2.05 -3.67
C GLU A 99 11.74 1.49 -2.26
N PHE A 100 11.51 2.28 -1.21
CA PHE A 100 11.72 1.83 0.16
C PHE A 100 10.68 0.80 0.61
N ILE A 101 9.39 0.99 0.28
CA ILE A 101 8.36 -0.02 0.59
C ILE A 101 8.69 -1.33 -0.14
N PHE A 102 9.04 -1.28 -1.43
CA PHE A 102 9.46 -2.48 -2.15
C PHE A 102 10.61 -3.20 -1.41
N HIS A 103 11.67 -2.48 -1.04
CA HIS A 103 12.82 -3.04 -0.34
C HIS A 103 12.46 -3.64 1.04
N LEU A 104 11.57 -2.98 1.79
CA LEU A 104 11.14 -3.40 3.12
C LEU A 104 10.47 -4.78 3.11
N TYR A 105 9.82 -5.14 2.00
CA TYR A 105 9.06 -6.38 1.83
C TYR A 105 9.74 -7.42 0.93
N GLU A 106 10.64 -7.04 0.01
CA GLU A 106 11.34 -7.96 -0.91
C GLU A 106 12.10 -9.07 -0.17
N GLN A 107 12.77 -8.73 0.93
CA GLN A 107 13.54 -9.68 1.75
C GLN A 107 12.66 -10.58 2.64
N ASN A 108 11.33 -10.38 2.61
CA ASN A 108 10.35 -11.12 3.38
C ASN A 108 9.46 -12.00 2.49
N ALA A 109 10.00 -12.53 1.37
CA ALA A 109 9.25 -13.32 0.39
C ALA A 109 8.50 -14.51 1.02
N GLU A 110 9.11 -15.21 1.98
CA GLU A 110 8.49 -16.33 2.71
C GLU A 110 7.28 -15.89 3.57
N ARG A 111 7.20 -14.60 3.91
CA ARG A 111 6.12 -13.99 4.69
C ARG A 111 5.06 -13.32 3.81
N MET A 112 5.15 -13.38 2.48
CA MET A 112 4.13 -12.77 1.60
C MET A 112 2.76 -13.42 1.75
N ALA A 113 2.70 -14.75 1.93
CA ALA A 113 1.45 -15.45 2.15
C ALA A 113 0.78 -15.04 3.47
N SER A 114 1.57 -14.84 4.54
CA SER A 114 1.06 -14.34 5.82
C SER A 114 0.69 -12.86 5.74
N LEU A 115 1.41 -12.06 4.96
CA LEU A 115 1.11 -10.65 4.71
C LEU A 115 -0.27 -10.44 4.09
N LYS A 116 -0.60 -11.23 3.05
CA LYS A 116 -1.94 -11.21 2.45
C LYS A 116 -3.02 -11.47 3.49
N GLY A 117 -2.83 -12.48 4.34
CA GLY A 117 -3.75 -12.80 5.43
C GLY A 117 -3.92 -11.66 6.43
N ILE A 118 -2.81 -11.03 6.86
CA ILE A 118 -2.83 -9.88 7.78
C ILE A 118 -3.65 -8.72 7.19
N ILE A 119 -3.37 -8.34 5.95
CA ILE A 119 -4.06 -7.22 5.29
C ILE A 119 -5.54 -7.56 5.05
N GLN A 120 -5.83 -8.75 4.52
CA GLN A 120 -7.20 -9.16 4.24
C GLN A 120 -8.06 -9.20 5.52
N ASN A 121 -7.50 -9.70 6.62
CA ASN A 121 -8.20 -9.79 7.91
C ASN A 121 -8.29 -8.44 8.64
N SER A 122 -7.56 -7.41 8.18
CA SER A 122 -7.68 -6.05 8.72
C SER A 122 -9.02 -5.41 8.36
N PHE A 123 -9.67 -5.85 7.28
CA PHE A 123 -11.00 -5.39 6.86
C PHE A 123 -12.12 -6.29 7.43
N TYR A 124 -12.05 -6.53 8.74
CA TYR A 124 -12.93 -7.47 9.43
C TYR A 124 -14.38 -6.99 9.51
N SER A 125 -14.60 -5.69 9.72
CA SER A 125 -15.95 -5.14 9.82
C SER A 125 -16.50 -4.72 8.47
N LYS A 126 -17.84 -4.73 8.36
CA LYS A 126 -18.53 -4.19 7.19
C LYS A 126 -18.20 -2.72 6.96
N SER A 127 -18.15 -1.93 8.05
CA SER A 127 -17.86 -0.50 8.00
C SER A 127 -16.46 -0.23 7.44
N LEU A 128 -15.44 -0.98 7.87
CA LEU A 128 -14.07 -0.85 7.35
C LEU A 128 -13.99 -1.22 5.88
N ALA A 129 -14.51 -2.40 5.51
CA ALA A 129 -14.42 -2.87 4.13
C ALA A 129 -15.13 -1.91 3.16
N LEU A 130 -16.33 -1.44 3.48
CA LEU A 130 -17.08 -0.52 2.61
C LEU A 130 -16.43 0.86 2.54
N SER A 131 -15.93 1.39 3.66
CA SER A 131 -15.26 2.70 3.70
C SER A 131 -14.02 2.71 2.82
N PHE A 132 -13.14 1.73 2.97
CA PHE A 132 -11.93 1.65 2.16
C PHE A 132 -12.20 1.26 0.72
N PHE A 133 -13.21 0.43 0.44
CA PHE A 133 -13.62 0.13 -0.93
C PHE A 133 -14.13 1.37 -1.65
N ARG A 134 -14.89 2.21 -0.94
CA ARG A 134 -15.30 3.52 -1.44
C ARG A 134 -14.11 4.45 -1.70
N ILE A 135 -13.17 4.55 -0.75
CA ILE A 135 -11.97 5.38 -0.92
C ILE A 135 -11.16 4.92 -2.13
N LEU A 136 -10.98 3.61 -2.31
CA LEU A 136 -10.28 3.02 -3.46
C LEU A 136 -10.91 3.44 -4.80
N LEU A 137 -12.24 3.40 -4.89
CA LEU A 137 -12.94 3.68 -6.15
C LEU A 137 -13.09 5.17 -6.45
N SER A 138 -13.35 5.99 -5.43
CA SER A 138 -13.63 7.42 -5.59
C SER A 138 -12.39 8.31 -5.46
N HIS A 139 -11.37 7.85 -4.73
CA HIS A 139 -10.19 8.64 -4.37
C HIS A 139 -8.90 7.78 -4.40
N LYS A 140 -8.63 7.13 -5.54
CA LYS A 140 -7.52 6.16 -5.68
C LYS A 140 -6.15 6.67 -5.20
N GLU A 141 -5.78 7.91 -5.52
CA GLU A 141 -4.51 8.48 -5.08
C GLU A 141 -4.43 8.67 -3.56
N PHE A 142 -5.56 9.02 -2.94
CA PHE A 142 -5.65 9.11 -1.48
C PHE A 142 -5.66 7.71 -0.85
N PHE A 143 -6.32 6.73 -1.47
CA PHE A 143 -6.22 5.32 -1.06
C PHE A 143 -4.76 4.84 -1.06
N ASN A 144 -4.01 5.15 -2.12
CA ASN A 144 -2.59 4.78 -2.23
C ASN A 144 -1.77 5.40 -1.10
N HIS A 145 -2.00 6.66 -0.74
CA HIS A 145 -1.37 7.30 0.42
C HIS A 145 -1.64 6.54 1.72
N LEU A 146 -2.90 6.23 2.00
CA LEU A 146 -3.29 5.48 3.20
C LEU A 146 -2.66 4.07 3.20
N ALA A 147 -2.66 3.40 2.04
CA ALA A 147 -2.08 2.08 1.87
C ALA A 147 -0.57 2.08 2.11
N ASP A 148 0.16 3.06 1.54
CA ASP A 148 1.60 3.22 1.74
C ASP A 148 1.91 3.48 3.22
N PHE A 149 1.08 4.26 3.91
CA PHE A 149 1.24 4.51 5.34
C PHE A 149 1.00 3.25 6.19
N GLY A 150 -0.06 2.50 5.89
CA GLY A 150 -0.34 1.20 6.50
C GLY A 150 0.81 0.20 6.29
N LEU A 151 1.37 0.14 5.08
CA LEU A 151 2.51 -0.72 4.74
C LEU A 151 3.79 -0.29 5.45
N LEU A 152 4.08 1.01 5.60
CA LEU A 152 5.24 1.45 6.37
C LEU A 152 5.13 1.05 7.85
N SER A 153 3.92 1.16 8.43
CA SER A 153 3.69 0.79 9.83
C SER A 153 3.79 -0.72 10.04
N LEU A 154 3.12 -1.51 9.20
CA LEU A 154 3.24 -2.97 9.23
C LEU A 154 4.67 -3.42 8.96
N GLY A 155 5.31 -2.82 7.95
CA GLY A 155 6.68 -3.07 7.55
C GLY A 155 7.68 -2.88 8.69
N SER A 156 7.42 -1.94 9.60
CA SER A 156 8.27 -1.72 10.79
C SER A 156 8.21 -2.86 11.80
N VAL A 157 7.05 -3.52 11.94
CA VAL A 157 6.83 -4.58 12.93
C VAL A 157 7.22 -5.95 12.40
N ILE A 158 6.97 -6.23 11.11
CA ILE A 158 7.23 -7.55 10.53
C ILE A 158 8.72 -7.90 10.42
N GLN A 159 9.63 -6.96 10.68
CA GLN A 159 11.07 -7.24 10.73
C GLN A 159 11.43 -8.18 11.89
N LYS A 160 10.55 -8.29 12.90
CA LYS A 160 10.71 -9.17 14.05
C LYS A 160 9.45 -10.01 14.26
N GLN A 161 9.62 -11.21 14.81
CA GLN A 161 8.48 -12.01 15.28
C GLN A 161 8.13 -11.60 16.70
N TYR A 162 6.97 -10.98 16.86
CA TYR A 162 6.36 -10.71 18.16
C TYR A 162 5.50 -11.89 18.59
N GLY A 163 5.58 -12.26 19.88
CA GLY A 163 4.88 -13.41 20.45
C GLY A 163 3.41 -13.13 20.82
N PHE A 164 2.95 -11.89 20.68
CA PHE A 164 1.59 -11.47 21.02
C PHE A 164 0.73 -11.25 19.76
N LYS A 165 -0.55 -11.61 19.89
CA LYS A 165 -1.54 -11.60 18.81
C LYS A 165 -1.82 -10.16 18.34
N MET A 166 -2.40 -10.03 17.15
CA MET A 166 -2.93 -8.79 16.56
C MET A 166 -1.95 -7.65 16.24
N VAL A 167 -0.74 -7.59 16.80
CA VAL A 167 0.20 -6.47 16.60
C VAL A 167 0.40 -6.09 15.13
N ASN A 168 0.62 -7.08 14.25
CA ASN A 168 0.78 -6.81 12.81
C ASN A 168 -0.46 -6.15 12.21
N ARG A 169 -1.66 -6.67 12.53
CA ARG A 169 -2.93 -6.16 12.03
C ARG A 169 -3.23 -4.76 12.60
N PHE A 170 -2.95 -4.53 13.87
CA PHE A 170 -3.18 -3.24 14.52
C PHE A 170 -2.21 -2.18 14.04
N SER A 171 -0.93 -2.50 13.85
CA SER A 171 0.04 -1.60 13.21
C SER A 171 -0.37 -1.24 11.79
N PHE A 172 -0.78 -2.23 10.99
CA PHE A 172 -1.30 -1.96 9.65
C PHE A 172 -2.52 -1.02 9.67
N LEU A 173 -3.53 -1.31 10.51
CA LEU A 173 -4.73 -0.48 10.64
C LEU A 173 -4.43 0.92 11.16
N ALA A 174 -3.50 1.06 12.11
CA ALA A 174 -3.09 2.35 12.66
C ALA A 174 -2.49 3.23 11.57
N GLY A 175 -1.58 2.69 10.75
CA GLY A 175 -1.04 3.42 9.59
C GLY A 175 -2.11 3.76 8.55
N LEU A 176 -2.95 2.78 8.21
CA LEU A 176 -4.00 2.94 7.20
C LEU A 176 -5.03 4.02 7.59
N CYS A 177 -5.31 4.21 8.88
CA CYS A 177 -6.33 5.12 9.38
C CYS A 177 -5.79 6.45 9.95
N ALA A 178 -4.48 6.59 10.16
CA ALA A 178 -3.90 7.79 10.79
C ALA A 178 -4.25 9.10 10.05
N ASP A 179 -4.22 9.05 8.71
CA ASP A 179 -4.49 10.19 7.82
C ASP A 179 -5.87 10.12 7.15
N ILE A 180 -6.80 9.30 7.66
CA ILE A 180 -8.09 9.06 6.99
C ILE A 180 -8.93 10.33 6.79
N SER A 181 -8.73 11.36 7.62
CA SER A 181 -9.44 12.63 7.55
C SER A 181 -8.88 13.63 6.53
N VAL A 182 -7.67 13.44 6.00
CA VAL A 182 -7.01 14.42 5.11
C VAL A 182 -7.25 14.15 3.63
N SER A 183 -8.49 13.76 3.31
CA SER A 183 -8.95 13.38 1.98
C SER A 183 -9.06 14.54 0.97
N LYS A 184 -8.89 15.79 1.44
CA LYS A 184 -8.89 16.99 0.57
C LYS A 184 -7.70 16.93 -0.39
N GLU A 185 -7.96 17.20 -1.66
CA GLU A 185 -6.97 17.08 -2.73
C GLU A 185 -5.69 17.88 -2.43
N GLY A 186 -4.55 17.22 -2.61
CA GLY A 186 -3.21 17.77 -2.38
C GLY A 186 -2.81 17.93 -0.91
N LEU A 187 -3.75 17.90 0.05
CA LEU A 187 -3.43 18.10 1.46
C LEU A 187 -2.63 16.93 2.04
N TYR A 188 -3.00 15.69 1.72
CA TYR A 188 -2.29 14.49 2.16
C TYR A 188 -0.83 14.40 1.65
N LYS A 189 -0.50 15.15 0.58
CA LYS A 189 0.85 15.27 0.03
C LYS A 189 1.71 16.29 0.77
N GLN A 190 1.11 17.16 1.57
CA GLN A 190 1.81 18.14 2.40
C GLN A 190 2.27 17.49 3.71
N SER A 191 3.21 18.15 4.38
CA SER A 191 3.76 17.64 5.63
C SER A 191 2.90 17.99 6.84
N PHE A 192 2.67 17.02 7.73
CA PHE A 192 1.88 17.22 8.94
C PHE A 192 2.76 17.16 10.18
N PHE A 193 2.99 18.32 10.81
CA PHE A 193 3.76 18.47 12.03
C PHE A 193 3.12 19.46 13.01
N GLY A 194 3.37 19.24 14.30
CA GLY A 194 2.89 20.11 15.37
C GLY A 194 1.38 20.32 15.29
N SER A 195 0.94 21.59 15.30
CA SER A 195 -0.47 21.96 15.30
C SER A 195 -1.26 21.46 14.09
N SER A 196 -0.63 21.36 12.91
CA SER A 196 -1.27 20.84 11.71
C SER A 196 -1.66 19.37 11.85
N LEU A 197 -0.76 18.57 12.42
CA LEU A 197 -1.01 17.16 12.72
C LEU A 197 -2.07 17.01 13.81
N THR A 198 -1.93 17.72 14.94
CA THR A 198 -2.91 17.69 16.03
C THR A 198 -4.33 18.01 15.54
N SER A 199 -4.45 18.98 14.64
CA SER A 199 -5.73 19.39 14.05
C SER A 199 -6.36 18.28 13.20
N ALA A 200 -5.57 17.61 12.36
CA ALA A 200 -6.03 16.49 11.52
C ALA A 200 -6.35 15.23 12.37
N VAL A 201 -5.51 14.92 13.36
CA VAL A 201 -5.64 13.73 14.21
C VAL A 201 -7.00 13.68 14.92
N ASN A 202 -7.49 14.79 15.45
CA ASN A 202 -8.79 14.82 16.13
C ASN A 202 -9.93 14.33 15.23
N LEU A 203 -9.95 14.75 13.96
CA LEU A 203 -10.95 14.31 13.01
C LEU A 203 -10.73 12.85 12.57
N SER A 204 -9.47 12.43 12.40
CA SER A 204 -9.13 11.02 12.14
C SER A 204 -9.59 10.11 13.29
N LEU A 205 -9.48 10.56 14.55
CA LEU A 205 -9.95 9.83 15.73
C LEU A 205 -11.47 9.71 15.79
N GLU A 206 -12.19 10.77 15.43
CA GLU A 206 -13.65 10.70 15.31
C GLU A 206 -14.07 9.65 14.28
N ILE A 207 -13.43 9.65 13.10
CA ILE A 207 -13.68 8.65 12.05
C ILE A 207 -13.29 7.24 12.52
N ALA A 208 -12.11 7.08 13.14
CA ALA A 208 -11.62 5.80 13.68
C ALA A 208 -12.62 5.17 14.67
N ARG A 209 -13.19 5.98 15.56
CA ARG A 209 -14.25 5.55 16.50
C ARG A 209 -15.53 5.15 15.76
N LYS A 210 -15.95 5.89 14.72
CA LYS A 210 -17.10 5.51 13.88
C LYS A 210 -16.89 4.18 13.14
N LEU A 211 -15.65 3.86 12.80
CA LEU A 211 -15.28 2.59 12.18
C LEU A 211 -15.14 1.43 13.19
N ASN A 212 -15.33 1.68 14.49
CA ASN A 212 -15.18 0.71 15.57
C ASN A 212 -13.78 0.06 15.59
N LEU A 213 -12.73 0.90 15.48
CA LEU A 213 -11.35 0.43 15.60
C LEU A 213 -11.02 0.07 17.06
N PRO A 214 -10.10 -0.89 17.30
CA PRO A 214 -9.66 -1.26 18.64
C PRO A 214 -8.96 -0.10 19.36
N GLU A 215 -9.00 -0.10 20.69
CA GLU A 215 -8.41 0.97 21.52
C GLU A 215 -6.90 1.10 21.33
N GLU A 216 -6.17 0.02 21.07
CA GLU A 216 -4.73 0.06 20.75
C GLU A 216 -4.46 0.86 19.48
N VAL A 217 -5.33 0.72 18.48
CA VAL A 217 -5.25 1.45 17.21
C VAL A 217 -5.63 2.92 17.40
N ILE A 218 -6.72 3.19 18.14
CA ILE A 218 -7.18 4.55 18.46
C ILE A 218 -6.10 5.29 19.26
N SER A 219 -5.53 4.65 20.28
CA SER A 219 -4.45 5.20 21.10
C SER A 219 -3.20 5.48 20.25
N ALA A 220 -2.83 4.59 19.35
CA ALA A 220 -1.72 4.83 18.43
C ALA A 220 -1.99 6.07 17.54
N ILE A 221 -3.17 6.18 16.94
CA ILE A 221 -3.56 7.34 16.12
C ILE A 221 -3.53 8.64 16.95
N ASN A 222 -3.94 8.61 18.21
CA ASN A 222 -3.92 9.81 19.06
C ASN A 222 -2.49 10.26 19.39
N ASN A 223 -1.58 9.31 19.59
CA ASN A 223 -0.28 9.56 20.23
C ASN A 223 0.92 9.50 19.27
N HIS A 224 0.72 9.18 17.99
CA HIS A 224 1.81 9.15 17.00
C HIS A 224 2.34 10.54 16.63
N GLY A 225 1.72 11.59 17.18
CA GLY A 225 2.20 12.97 17.07
C GLY A 225 3.62 13.11 17.58
N SER A 226 4.48 13.65 16.75
CA SER A 226 5.92 13.65 16.97
C SER A 226 6.43 14.95 17.59
N ASN A 227 6.17 15.12 18.89
CA ASN A 227 6.90 16.12 19.66
C ASN A 227 8.36 15.64 19.81
N GLY A 228 9.25 16.10 18.93
CA GLY A 228 10.69 15.82 19.00
C GLY A 228 11.35 15.24 17.76
N PHE A 229 10.62 14.94 16.68
CA PHE A 229 11.26 14.55 15.42
C PHE A 229 12.02 15.73 14.82
N GLU A 230 13.28 15.51 14.48
CA GLU A 230 14.03 16.44 13.64
C GLU A 230 13.91 16.02 12.17
N ILE A 231 13.14 16.81 11.41
CA ILE A 231 13.01 16.70 9.96
C ILE A 231 13.30 18.09 9.38
N PRO A 232 14.45 18.28 8.71
CA PRO A 232 14.86 19.58 8.18
C PRO A 232 13.90 20.08 7.10
N ASP A 233 13.75 21.40 7.02
CA ASP A 233 13.01 22.11 5.96
C ASP A 233 11.52 21.75 5.85
N VAL A 234 10.95 21.19 6.90
CA VAL A 234 9.50 20.95 7.00
C VAL A 234 8.76 22.28 6.97
N VAL A 235 7.85 22.42 6.01
CA VAL A 235 6.79 23.42 6.03
C VAL A 235 5.48 22.71 6.37
N PRO A 236 4.94 22.89 7.59
CA PRO A 236 3.69 22.23 7.97
C PRO A 236 2.51 22.70 7.12
N ALA A 237 1.61 21.76 6.81
CA ALA A 237 0.38 22.04 6.10
C ALA A 237 -0.50 23.01 6.88
N THR A 238 -1.22 23.89 6.17
CA THR A 238 -2.28 24.69 6.80
C THR A 238 -3.57 23.88 6.81
N VAL A 239 -3.94 23.40 8.00
CA VAL A 239 -5.12 22.54 8.19
C VAL A 239 -6.29 23.37 8.71
N ASN A 240 -7.37 23.42 7.92
CA ASN A 240 -8.66 23.92 8.38
C ASN A 240 -9.59 22.72 8.63
N VAL A 241 -9.80 22.38 9.91
CA VAL A 241 -10.59 21.21 10.32
C VAL A 241 -12.05 21.33 9.89
N GLU A 242 -12.62 22.55 9.89
CA GLU A 242 -14.00 22.77 9.45
C GLU A 242 -14.18 22.46 7.96
N ASP A 243 -13.19 22.81 7.14
CA ASP A 243 -13.21 22.47 5.71
C ASP A 243 -13.07 20.97 5.51
N LEU A 244 -12.19 20.31 6.29
CA LEU A 244 -12.06 18.85 6.26
C LEU A 244 -13.35 18.16 6.68
N ARG A 245 -14.01 18.62 7.74
CA ARG A 245 -15.28 18.06 8.22
C ARG A 245 -16.40 18.22 7.18
N LYS A 246 -16.38 19.31 6.39
CA LYS A 246 -17.32 19.55 5.29
C LYS A 246 -17.02 18.76 4.03
N HIS A 247 -15.84 18.15 3.90
CA HIS A 247 -15.51 17.32 2.75
C HIS A 247 -16.42 16.09 2.68
N GLN A 248 -17.03 15.84 1.52
CA GLN A 248 -18.06 14.81 1.34
C GLN A 248 -17.61 13.44 1.86
N LEU A 249 -16.39 13.02 1.54
CA LEU A 249 -15.85 11.74 2.00
C LEU A 249 -15.82 11.64 3.53
N ASN A 250 -15.40 12.70 4.23
CA ASN A 250 -15.33 12.72 5.68
C ASN A 250 -16.74 12.76 6.31
N GLN A 251 -17.69 13.48 5.72
CA GLN A 251 -19.08 13.45 6.16
C GLN A 251 -19.66 12.04 6.08
N ASP A 252 -19.38 11.33 5.00
CA ASP A 252 -19.87 9.97 4.81
C ASP A 252 -19.26 8.96 5.78
N LEU A 253 -17.95 9.10 6.05
CA LEU A 253 -17.24 8.30 7.05
C LEU A 253 -17.77 8.59 8.47
N LEU A 254 -18.07 9.86 8.78
CA LEU A 254 -18.65 10.27 10.07
C LEU A 254 -20.12 9.87 10.24
N ALA A 255 -20.86 9.79 9.13
CA ALA A 255 -22.24 9.29 9.11
C ALA A 255 -22.31 7.77 9.30
N GLY A 256 -21.16 7.07 9.32
CA GLY A 256 -21.08 5.68 9.71
C GLY A 256 -21.55 5.50 11.15
N SER A 257 -22.52 4.63 11.36
CA SER A 257 -22.69 3.99 12.66
C SER A 257 -21.71 2.81 12.70
N GLY A 258 -20.95 2.67 13.79
CA GLY A 258 -20.42 1.37 14.17
C GLY A 258 -21.64 0.48 14.40
N MET A 259 -22.09 -0.23 13.36
CA MET A 259 -23.15 -1.20 13.54
C MET A 259 -22.55 -2.34 14.36
N GLU A 260 -23.36 -2.89 15.26
CA GLU A 260 -23.14 -4.22 15.82
C GLU A 260 -23.01 -5.16 14.61
N ASP A 261 -21.77 -5.43 14.19
CA ASP A 261 -21.51 -6.54 13.30
C ASP A 261 -21.94 -7.78 14.09
N ASP A 262 -22.85 -8.58 13.52
CA ASP A 262 -23.17 -9.92 14.03
C ASP A 262 -21.83 -10.59 14.31
N SER A 263 -21.57 -10.77 15.61
CA SER A 263 -20.31 -11.20 16.19
C SER A 263 -19.67 -12.28 15.32
N SER A 264 -18.61 -11.92 14.60
CA SER A 264 -17.68 -12.94 14.15
C SER A 264 -17.07 -13.53 15.42
N ASP A 265 -17.28 -14.83 15.62
CA ASP A 265 -16.74 -15.69 16.68
C ASP A 265 -15.19 -15.71 16.77
N ASP A 266 -14.54 -14.55 16.76
CA ASP A 266 -13.12 -14.40 17.01
C ASP A 266 -12.98 -13.75 18.40
N GLU A 267 -12.98 -14.62 19.41
CA GLU A 267 -12.63 -14.41 20.81
C GLU A 267 -11.94 -13.07 21.11
N GLU A 268 -12.68 -12.13 21.69
CA GLU A 268 -12.12 -11.02 22.48
C GLU A 268 -11.47 -11.59 23.75
N GLU A 269 -10.35 -12.28 23.61
CA GLU A 269 -9.36 -12.31 24.68
C GLU A 269 -8.67 -10.94 24.64
N ALA A 270 -9.14 -10.01 25.47
CA ALA A 270 -8.33 -8.89 25.94
C ALA A 270 -7.08 -9.50 26.61
N GLY A 271 -6.09 -9.80 25.78
CA GLY A 271 -5.00 -10.70 26.09
C GLY A 271 -3.98 -10.03 27.00
N GLU A 272 -3.27 -10.87 27.74
CA GLU A 272 -2.12 -10.61 28.62
C GLU A 272 -1.07 -9.60 28.10
N TYR A 273 -1.13 -9.20 26.82
CA TYR A 273 -0.20 -8.32 26.10
C TYR A 273 -0.86 -7.10 25.43
N ALA A 274 -2.04 -6.66 25.88
CA ALA A 274 -2.72 -5.48 25.30
C ALA A 274 -1.84 -4.22 25.36
N ASP A 275 -1.20 -3.96 26.50
CA ASP A 275 -0.29 -2.81 26.67
C ASP A 275 0.94 -2.89 25.76
N ASP A 276 1.53 -4.08 25.62
CA ASP A 276 2.65 -4.32 24.70
C ASP A 276 2.23 -4.12 23.24
N THR A 277 1.05 -4.61 22.88
CA THR A 277 0.46 -4.45 21.55
C THR A 277 0.23 -2.99 21.24
N ALA A 278 -0.34 -2.22 22.17
CA ALA A 278 -0.54 -0.78 22.03
C ALA A 278 0.78 -0.03 21.88
N ALA A 279 1.78 -0.35 22.70
CA ALA A 279 3.09 0.30 22.67
C ALA A 279 3.86 0.04 21.36
N VAL A 280 3.84 -1.21 20.86
CA VAL A 280 4.46 -1.54 19.57
C VAL A 280 3.68 -0.93 18.40
N THR A 281 2.34 -0.93 18.46
CA THR A 281 1.48 -0.29 17.44
C THR A 281 1.76 1.21 17.32
N LEU A 282 1.87 1.90 18.46
CA LEU A 282 2.21 3.33 18.53
C LEU A 282 3.58 3.61 17.89
N ASP A 283 4.61 2.89 18.31
CA ASP A 283 5.97 3.16 17.82
C ASP A 283 6.14 2.77 16.35
N ALA A 284 5.47 1.72 15.89
CA ALA A 284 5.38 1.40 14.47
C ALA A 284 4.73 2.54 13.66
N LEU A 285 3.67 3.15 14.18
CA LEU A 285 3.02 4.29 13.52
C LEU A 285 3.92 5.54 13.53
N LYS A 286 4.67 5.78 14.60
CA LYS A 286 5.67 6.86 14.67
C LYS A 286 6.77 6.69 13.63
N ILE A 287 7.33 5.49 13.50
CA ILE A 287 8.34 5.16 12.47
C ILE A 287 7.76 5.40 11.08
N ALA A 288 6.54 4.90 10.82
CA ALA A 288 5.88 5.08 9.54
C ALA A 288 5.62 6.56 9.20
N ARG A 289 5.18 7.36 10.18
CA ARG A 289 5.01 8.81 10.03
C ARG A 289 6.33 9.47 9.68
N TYR A 290 7.37 9.16 10.43
CA TYR A 290 8.71 9.71 10.20
C TYR A 290 9.19 9.45 8.76
N ILE A 291 9.05 8.20 8.29
CA ILE A 291 9.44 7.82 6.92
C ILE A 291 8.60 8.57 5.89
N MET A 292 7.27 8.53 6.04
CA MET A 292 6.34 9.18 5.13
C MET A 292 6.63 10.67 4.98
N GLU A 293 6.88 11.36 6.08
CA GLU A 293 7.16 12.80 6.06
C GLU A 293 8.52 13.14 5.44
N ASN A 294 9.55 12.31 5.65
CA ASN A 294 10.83 12.49 4.95
C ASN A 294 10.70 12.23 3.43
N LEU A 295 9.90 11.24 3.03
CA LEU A 295 9.64 10.94 1.62
C LEU A 295 8.92 12.09 0.90
N LYS A 296 8.02 12.81 1.59
CA LYS A 296 7.33 14.00 1.02
C LYS A 296 8.27 15.17 0.72
N LEU A 297 9.29 15.37 1.57
CA LEU A 297 10.19 16.53 1.48
C LEU A 297 11.36 16.33 0.54
N THR A 298 11.70 15.08 0.24
CA THR A 298 12.94 14.81 -0.46
C THR A 298 12.76 15.00 -1.97
N THR A 299 13.14 16.20 -2.44
CA THR A 299 13.20 16.55 -3.87
C THR A 299 14.35 15.85 -4.58
N ASP A 300 15.44 15.58 -3.86
CA ASP A 300 16.59 14.86 -4.36
C ASP A 300 16.45 13.36 -4.09
N LYS A 301 15.77 12.67 -5.03
CA LYS A 301 15.64 11.21 -5.01
C LYS A 301 16.99 10.50 -4.91
N GLU A 302 18.07 11.15 -5.35
CA GLU A 302 19.41 10.60 -5.34
C GLU A 302 20.04 10.53 -3.95
N HIS A 303 19.46 11.09 -2.88
CA HIS A 303 20.04 10.97 -1.52
C HIS A 303 19.02 10.60 -0.44
N VAL A 304 17.81 10.18 -0.85
CA VAL A 304 16.73 9.77 0.06
C VAL A 304 17.18 8.68 1.03
N SER A 305 17.89 7.65 0.55
CA SER A 305 18.31 6.50 1.36
C SER A 305 19.24 6.89 2.50
N GLU A 306 20.26 7.71 2.20
CA GLU A 306 21.24 8.19 3.16
C GLU A 306 20.60 9.14 4.18
N LYS A 307 19.76 10.07 3.71
CA LYS A 307 19.03 11.00 4.58
C LYS A 307 18.12 10.24 5.55
N LEU A 308 17.36 9.26 5.05
CA LEU A 308 16.50 8.41 5.88
C LEU A 308 17.33 7.64 6.92
N LEU A 309 18.43 7.00 6.53
CA LEU A 309 19.29 6.26 7.45
C LEU A 309 19.85 7.16 8.56
N VAL A 310 20.56 8.22 8.20
CA VAL A 310 21.24 9.10 9.17
C VAL A 310 20.25 9.72 10.15
N MET A 311 19.16 10.29 9.62
CA MET A 311 18.21 10.99 10.46
C MET A 311 17.34 10.01 11.27
N PHE A 312 17.05 8.81 10.76
CA PHE A 312 16.37 7.78 11.55
C PHE A 312 17.24 7.31 12.71
N THR A 313 18.50 6.97 12.47
CA THR A 313 19.45 6.59 13.52
C THR A 313 19.61 7.69 14.57
N TYR A 314 19.71 8.95 14.14
CA TYR A 314 19.78 10.08 15.07
C TYR A 314 18.55 10.19 15.98
N ASN A 315 17.33 10.04 15.42
CA ASN A 315 16.10 10.07 16.21
C ASN A 315 15.98 8.81 17.11
N ALA A 316 16.47 7.65 16.67
CA ALA A 316 16.52 6.43 17.49
C ALA A 316 17.46 6.58 18.70
N GLU A 317 18.65 7.15 18.52
CA GLU A 317 19.60 7.41 19.61
C GLU A 317 19.08 8.43 20.64
N LYS A 318 18.20 9.35 20.22
CA LYS A 318 17.46 10.24 21.14
C LYS A 318 16.38 9.52 21.96
N GLY A 319 16.12 8.24 21.71
CA GLY A 319 15.08 7.46 22.39
C GLY A 319 13.66 7.76 21.90
N LEU A 320 13.50 8.29 20.68
CA LEU A 320 12.18 8.60 20.11
C LEU A 320 11.44 7.37 19.58
N PHE A 321 12.17 6.27 19.37
CA PHE A 321 11.65 4.98 18.96
C PHE A 321 12.13 3.90 19.93
N ARG A 322 11.26 2.93 20.19
CA ARG A 322 11.63 1.67 20.83
C ARG A 322 12.74 0.97 20.07
N LYS A 323 13.82 0.64 20.78
CA LYS A 323 15.01 -0.03 20.20
C LYS A 323 14.68 -1.35 19.51
N ASP A 324 13.74 -2.11 20.04
CA ASP A 324 13.35 -3.41 19.46
C ASP A 324 12.67 -3.31 18.10
N LEU A 325 12.17 -2.12 17.72
CA LEU A 325 11.70 -1.79 16.37
C LEU A 325 12.75 -0.99 15.58
N ALA A 326 13.47 -0.09 16.24
CA ALA A 326 14.43 0.80 15.59
C ALA A 326 15.64 0.04 15.02
N ASP A 327 16.22 -0.91 15.77
CA ASP A 327 17.44 -1.60 15.34
C ASP A 327 17.22 -2.40 14.04
N PRO A 328 16.17 -3.26 13.92
CA PRO A 328 15.88 -3.92 12.66
C PRO A 328 15.60 -2.95 11.51
N MET A 329 14.95 -1.81 11.79
CA MET A 329 14.69 -0.79 10.79
C MET A 329 15.95 -0.07 10.32
N ILE A 330 16.90 0.21 11.22
CA ILE A 330 18.22 0.74 10.87
C ILE A 330 18.93 -0.21 9.91
N ASP A 331 18.87 -1.51 10.15
CA ASP A 331 19.46 -2.49 9.24
C ASP A 331 18.77 -2.51 7.88
N ARG A 332 17.43 -2.38 7.83
CA ARG A 332 16.69 -2.19 6.57
C ARG A 332 17.12 -0.92 5.83
N PHE A 333 17.36 0.19 6.54
CA PHE A 333 17.85 1.42 5.90
C PHE A 333 19.27 1.29 5.38
N LYS A 334 20.18 0.57 6.08
CA LYS A 334 21.54 0.28 5.58
C LYS A 334 21.49 -0.56 4.32
N GLU A 335 20.69 -1.62 4.31
CA GLU A 335 20.51 -2.48 3.13
C GLU A 335 19.93 -1.69 1.95
N PHE A 336 18.94 -0.82 2.22
CA PHE A 336 18.37 0.05 1.21
C PHE A 336 19.42 1.02 0.65
N ASP A 337 20.19 1.69 1.51
CA ASP A 337 21.24 2.61 1.09
C ASP A 337 22.33 1.93 0.25
N GLN A 338 22.77 0.74 0.65
CA GLN A 338 23.70 -0.07 -0.14
C GLN A 338 23.12 -0.46 -1.50
N ALA A 339 21.85 -0.87 -1.55
CA ALA A 339 21.17 -1.21 -2.80
C ALA A 339 21.11 -0.01 -3.75
N ILE A 340 20.76 1.18 -3.23
CA ILE A 340 20.70 2.41 -4.02
C ILE A 340 22.10 2.83 -4.50
N LYS A 341 23.13 2.81 -3.63
CA LYS A 341 24.52 3.11 -4.01
C LYS A 341 25.03 2.19 -5.12
N ARG A 342 24.67 0.91 -5.05
CA ARG A 342 24.99 -0.06 -6.11
C ARG A 342 24.30 0.29 -7.42
N ILE A 343 23.01 0.60 -7.40
CA ILE A 343 22.25 1.01 -8.59
C ILE A 343 22.88 2.27 -9.22
N ARG A 344 23.27 3.26 -8.41
CA ARG A 344 23.97 4.47 -8.88
C ARG A 344 25.30 4.13 -9.55
N THR A 345 26.11 3.31 -8.90
CA THR A 345 27.40 2.86 -9.44
C THR A 345 27.23 2.19 -10.81
N ILE A 346 26.22 1.33 -10.94
CA ILE A 346 25.88 0.67 -12.21
C ILE A 346 25.45 1.71 -13.26
N ALA A 347 24.52 2.61 -12.91
CA ALA A 347 24.03 3.63 -13.83
C ALA A 347 25.15 4.56 -14.32
N GLU A 348 26.08 4.95 -13.45
CA GLU A 348 27.28 5.72 -13.82
C GLU A 348 28.13 4.99 -14.87
N ILE A 349 28.29 3.67 -14.72
CA ILE A 349 29.08 2.85 -15.63
C ILE A 349 28.33 2.68 -16.96
N GLU A 350 27.04 2.37 -16.93
CA GLU A 350 26.21 2.24 -18.13
C GLU A 350 26.16 3.54 -18.94
N ASN A 351 26.10 4.70 -18.27
CA ASN A 351 26.11 6.02 -18.91
C ASN A 351 27.43 6.35 -19.62
N LYS A 352 28.53 5.64 -19.34
CA LYS A 352 29.77 5.80 -20.10
C LYS A 352 29.65 5.21 -21.50
N CYS A 353 28.67 4.34 -21.77
CA CYS A 353 28.52 3.65 -23.04
C CYS A 353 28.58 4.62 -24.22
N LYS A 354 29.43 4.33 -25.21
CA LYS A 354 29.52 5.12 -26.45
C LYS A 354 28.25 5.09 -27.30
N PHE A 355 27.40 4.08 -27.07
CA PHE A 355 26.12 3.92 -27.73
C PHE A 355 25.03 3.76 -26.64
N PRO A 356 24.62 4.83 -25.94
CA PRO A 356 23.54 4.70 -24.95
C PRO A 356 22.22 4.28 -25.63
N PRO A 357 21.39 3.41 -25.02
CA PRO A 357 21.53 2.75 -23.72
C PRO A 357 22.08 1.31 -23.84
N SER A 358 22.99 1.01 -24.77
CA SER A 358 23.38 -0.36 -25.09
C SER A 358 24.16 -1.08 -23.97
N ALA A 359 24.78 -0.38 -23.02
CA ALA A 359 25.46 -1.03 -21.89
C ALA A 359 24.43 -1.54 -20.89
N TRP A 360 24.57 -2.79 -20.44
CA TRP A 360 23.56 -3.46 -19.62
C TRP A 360 24.20 -4.36 -18.57
N ALA A 361 23.96 -4.09 -17.29
CA ALA A 361 24.55 -4.83 -16.17
C ALA A 361 23.87 -6.18 -15.89
N TYR A 362 24.67 -7.25 -15.76
CA TYR A 362 24.22 -8.64 -15.65
C TYR A 362 25.09 -9.46 -14.69
N PRO A 363 24.62 -10.56 -14.06
CA PRO A 363 23.22 -10.94 -13.82
C PRO A 363 22.65 -10.27 -12.58
N LYS A 364 21.33 -10.17 -12.48
CA LYS A 364 20.65 -9.89 -11.21
C LYS A 364 20.83 -11.03 -10.20
N PRO A 365 21.00 -10.73 -8.90
CA PRO A 365 21.10 -9.42 -8.24
C PRO A 365 22.55 -8.88 -8.14
N LYS A 366 23.54 -9.52 -8.77
CA LYS A 366 24.97 -9.25 -8.53
C LYS A 366 25.63 -8.22 -9.45
N ALA A 367 25.10 -7.94 -10.65
CA ALA A 367 25.67 -7.02 -11.62
C ALA A 367 27.19 -7.24 -11.75
N ALA A 368 27.58 -8.48 -12.04
CA ALA A 368 28.98 -8.86 -12.06
C ALA A 368 29.63 -8.56 -13.42
N GLN A 369 28.88 -8.21 -14.45
CA GLN A 369 29.32 -8.08 -15.84
C GLN A 369 28.53 -6.97 -16.54
N ILE A 370 29.10 -6.36 -17.57
CA ILE A 370 28.40 -5.44 -18.47
C ILE A 370 28.33 -6.07 -19.86
N LEU A 371 27.15 -6.04 -20.48
CA LEU A 371 26.89 -6.56 -21.82
C LEU A 371 26.51 -5.43 -22.77
N CYS A 372 26.64 -5.67 -24.08
CA CYS A 372 26.05 -4.80 -25.08
C CYS A 372 24.70 -5.38 -25.54
N LYS A 373 23.61 -4.83 -25.02
CA LYS A 373 22.23 -5.22 -25.33
C LYS A 373 21.92 -5.13 -26.83
N ASP A 374 22.33 -4.05 -27.48
CA ASP A 374 22.01 -3.80 -28.89
C ASP A 374 23.00 -4.49 -29.85
N LYS A 375 23.94 -5.27 -29.32
CA LYS A 375 24.89 -6.07 -30.10
C LYS A 375 25.69 -5.23 -31.10
N ASN A 376 26.13 -4.06 -30.65
CA ASN A 376 26.98 -3.17 -31.44
C ASN A 376 28.40 -3.74 -31.54
N TYR A 377 28.60 -4.79 -32.33
CA TYR A 377 29.89 -5.49 -32.51
C TYR A 377 31.01 -4.59 -33.07
N GLN A 378 30.68 -3.43 -33.62
CA GLN A 378 31.64 -2.42 -34.08
C GLN A 378 32.12 -1.50 -32.93
N CYS A 379 31.56 -1.63 -31.72
CA CYS A 379 31.95 -0.82 -30.59
C CYS A 379 33.35 -1.22 -30.08
N PRO A 380 34.26 -0.25 -29.86
CA PRO A 380 35.64 -0.53 -29.43
C PRO A 380 35.73 -1.08 -27.99
N TRP A 381 34.63 -1.08 -27.24
CA TRP A 381 34.56 -1.63 -25.89
C TRP A 381 34.02 -3.06 -25.85
N ILE A 382 33.74 -3.68 -27.01
CA ILE A 382 33.37 -5.09 -27.05
C ILE A 382 34.58 -5.97 -26.77
N VAL A 383 34.40 -6.93 -25.87
CA VAL A 383 35.41 -7.96 -25.58
C VAL A 383 35.20 -9.11 -26.57
N ASN A 384 36.03 -9.15 -27.61
CA ASN A 384 35.91 -10.14 -28.68
C ASN A 384 36.06 -11.58 -28.18
N GLY A 385 35.19 -12.48 -28.66
CA GLY A 385 35.23 -13.91 -28.35
C GLY A 385 34.55 -14.30 -27.03
N TRP A 386 33.97 -13.34 -26.30
CA TRP A 386 33.29 -13.57 -25.04
C TRP A 386 31.85 -13.11 -25.10
N ASP A 387 31.00 -13.99 -25.62
CA ASP A 387 29.56 -13.78 -25.66
C ASP A 387 28.86 -14.54 -24.53
N LEU A 388 27.90 -13.90 -23.86
CA LEU A 388 27.05 -14.53 -22.86
C LEU A 388 25.71 -14.91 -23.43
N ARG A 389 25.27 -16.12 -23.08
CA ARG A 389 23.95 -16.63 -23.43
C ARG A 389 22.97 -16.41 -22.28
N ILE A 390 21.99 -15.56 -22.52
CA ILE A 390 20.87 -15.28 -21.62
C ILE A 390 19.76 -16.28 -21.95
N ILE A 391 19.38 -17.10 -20.98
CA ILE A 391 18.43 -18.21 -21.13
C ILE A 391 17.00 -17.88 -20.70
N SER A 392 16.81 -16.79 -19.96
CA SER A 392 15.52 -16.24 -19.56
C SER A 392 15.57 -14.71 -19.58
N PRO A 393 14.46 -14.03 -19.89
CA PRO A 393 14.43 -12.56 -19.88
C PRO A 393 14.88 -12.02 -18.53
N GLN A 394 15.62 -10.91 -18.55
CA GLN A 394 16.16 -10.26 -17.35
C GLN A 394 15.70 -8.81 -17.27
N ASP A 395 15.22 -8.41 -16.12
CA ASP A 395 14.86 -7.00 -15.87
C ASP A 395 16.11 -6.16 -15.57
N PRO A 396 16.14 -4.87 -15.95
CA PRO A 396 17.27 -3.97 -15.72
C PRO A 396 17.49 -3.70 -14.22
N PHE A 397 18.74 -3.47 -13.79
CA PHE A 397 19.10 -3.21 -12.38
C PHE A 397 18.44 -1.97 -11.77
N GLY A 398 18.05 -0.97 -12.58
CA GLY A 398 17.44 0.29 -12.15
C GLY A 398 17.21 1.23 -13.35
N HIS A 399 17.03 2.53 -13.09
CA HIS A 399 16.54 3.64 -13.95
C HIS A 399 16.90 3.70 -15.45
N ILE A 400 17.82 2.88 -15.97
CA ILE A 400 18.24 2.89 -17.38
C ILE A 400 17.99 1.51 -17.97
N GLY A 401 17.10 1.44 -18.97
CA GLY A 401 17.05 0.33 -19.91
C GLY A 401 15.75 -0.45 -19.94
N THR A 402 15.51 -1.09 -21.08
CA THR A 402 14.44 -2.06 -21.32
C THR A 402 14.93 -3.47 -20.97
N SER A 403 14.02 -4.38 -20.61
CA SER A 403 14.37 -5.77 -20.27
C SER A 403 15.25 -6.43 -21.35
N LEU A 404 16.17 -7.30 -20.93
CA LEU A 404 17.08 -8.03 -21.79
C LEU A 404 16.43 -9.36 -22.19
N ASP A 405 16.19 -9.56 -23.48
CA ASP A 405 15.56 -10.77 -23.99
C ASP A 405 16.50 -11.98 -23.98
N VAL A 406 15.93 -13.17 -24.13
CA VAL A 406 16.71 -14.41 -24.35
C VAL A 406 17.56 -14.25 -25.60
N GLY A 407 18.85 -14.53 -25.50
CA GLY A 407 19.76 -14.36 -26.63
C GLY A 407 21.22 -14.39 -26.24
N THR A 408 22.07 -14.19 -27.25
CA THR A 408 23.52 -14.09 -27.10
C THR A 408 23.92 -12.63 -27.21
N TYR A 409 24.68 -12.14 -26.23
CA TYR A 409 25.12 -10.75 -26.15
C TYR A 409 26.62 -10.68 -25.90
N PRO A 410 27.35 -9.80 -26.61
CA PRO A 410 28.77 -9.66 -26.39
C PRO A 410 29.05 -8.92 -25.08
N LYS A 411 30.13 -9.33 -24.40
CA LYS A 411 30.63 -8.63 -23.21
C LYS A 411 31.20 -7.26 -23.55
N CYS A 412 31.10 -6.35 -22.59
CA CYS A 412 31.62 -5.00 -22.65
C CYS A 412 32.74 -4.80 -21.64
N ALA A 413 33.83 -4.16 -22.06
CA ALA A 413 35.01 -3.85 -21.24
C ALA A 413 34.70 -2.91 -20.05
N LEU A 414 33.53 -2.25 -20.05
CA LEU A 414 33.03 -1.53 -18.88
C LEU A 414 32.88 -2.42 -17.63
N GLU A 415 32.88 -3.75 -17.78
CA GLU A 415 32.92 -4.69 -16.64
C GLU A 415 34.17 -4.54 -15.76
N GLU A 416 35.30 -4.11 -16.32
CA GLU A 416 36.54 -3.90 -15.55
C GLU A 416 36.37 -2.75 -14.54
N GLU A 417 35.70 -1.68 -14.97
CA GLU A 417 35.40 -0.54 -14.10
C GLU A 417 34.37 -0.90 -13.02
N LEU A 418 33.38 -1.73 -13.38
CA LEU A 418 32.40 -2.28 -12.46
C LEU A 418 33.08 -3.09 -11.35
N HIS A 419 34.03 -3.96 -11.70
CA HIS A 419 34.77 -4.74 -10.71
C HIS A 419 35.65 -3.88 -9.81
N ALA A 420 36.26 -2.82 -10.35
CA ALA A 420 37.07 -1.90 -9.58
C ALA A 420 36.23 -1.14 -8.53
N LYS A 421 35.03 -0.66 -8.92
CA LYS A 421 34.14 0.08 -8.02
C LYS A 421 33.43 -0.81 -6.99
N ILE A 422 32.95 -2.00 -7.38
CA ILE A 422 32.26 -2.91 -6.44
C ILE A 422 33.20 -3.44 -5.35
N LYS A 423 34.47 -3.72 -5.69
CA LYS A 423 35.48 -4.15 -4.69
C LYS A 423 35.73 -3.11 -3.58
N TYR A 424 35.45 -1.84 -3.84
CA TYR A 424 35.64 -0.74 -2.89
C TYR A 424 34.42 -0.52 -1.98
N THR A 425 33.24 -1.01 -2.36
CA THR A 425 31.99 -0.85 -1.59
C THR A 425 31.73 -2.01 -0.63
N ASP A 426 32.36 -3.17 -0.83
CA ASP A 426 32.25 -4.36 0.04
C ASP A 426 33.35 -4.43 1.12
N SER A 427 34.25 -3.44 1.16
CA SER A 427 35.35 -3.26 2.13
C SER A 427 35.10 -2.04 3.01
#